data_AF-A0A8K0KKX0-F1
#
_entry.id   AF-A0A8K0KKX0-F1
#
_cell.length_a   1.000
_cell.length_b   1.000
_cell.length_c   1.000
_cell.angle_alpha   90.00
_cell.angle_beta   90.00
_cell.angle_gamma   90.00
#
_symmetry.space_group_name_H-M   'P 1'
#
loop_
_entity.id
_entity.type
_entity.pdbx_description
1 polymer ?
#
loop_
_entity_poly.entity_id
_entity_poly.type
_entity_poly.pdbx_seq_one_letter_code
_entity_poly.pdbx_strand_id
1 'polypeptide(L)'
;MFTDEGRGRPPASASARRLERGALNGRGVREGPLLLLVLSLALFGGVSCFSLEGSQTSYAQFRKWNPGLNGSLEFEFKTESPNGLLLYTDDGGTYDFFEVKLVEGALRLRFNLGGGAQILTVGRDLSDGHWHKVRSRSFFIDERGTTSIHPG
;
A
#
# COMPACT_ATOMS: atom_id res chain seq x y z
N MET A 1 84.37 26.81 -56.31
CA MET A 1 84.63 27.78 -55.22
C MET A 1 83.61 27.51 -54.12
N PHE A 2 84.03 27.52 -52.85
CA PHE A 2 83.14 27.48 -51.68
C PHE A 2 82.24 28.74 -51.64
N THR A 3 81.10 28.83 -50.97
CA THR A 3 80.70 28.49 -49.57
C THR A 3 79.16 28.25 -49.54
N ASP A 4 78.42 27.95 -48.46
CA ASP A 4 78.65 27.94 -47.00
C ASP A 4 77.74 26.90 -46.28
N GLU A 5 78.08 26.49 -45.05
CA GLU A 5 77.21 25.64 -44.20
C GLU A 5 76.33 26.47 -43.23
N GLY A 6 75.02 26.50 -43.49
CA GLY A 6 74.02 27.01 -42.54
C GLY A 6 73.53 25.94 -41.55
N ARG A 7 73.95 26.01 -40.28
CA ARG A 7 73.60 25.01 -39.25
C ARG A 7 72.12 25.02 -38.84
N GLY A 8 71.53 23.83 -38.66
CA GLY A 8 70.25 23.64 -37.98
C GLY A 8 70.00 22.18 -37.55
N ARG A 9 70.01 21.92 -36.25
CA ARG A 9 69.68 20.64 -35.58
C ARG A 9 68.97 20.98 -34.26
N PRO A 10 68.26 20.03 -33.62
CA PRO A 10 67.28 19.04 -34.08
C PRO A 10 65.95 19.38 -33.33
N PRO A 11 65.15 18.49 -32.70
CA PRO A 11 64.80 17.08 -32.92
C PRO A 11 63.35 17.00 -33.50
N ALA A 12 62.50 15.97 -33.38
CA ALA A 12 62.53 14.73 -32.59
C ALA A 12 61.76 13.56 -33.22
N SER A 13 61.87 12.41 -32.57
CA SER A 13 61.18 11.13 -32.82
C SER A 13 59.74 11.07 -32.30
N ALA A 14 58.85 10.38 -33.04
CA ALA A 14 57.67 9.73 -32.47
C ALA A 14 57.23 8.50 -33.30
N SER A 15 57.92 7.37 -33.11
CA SER A 15 57.53 6.08 -33.70
C SER A 15 56.39 5.44 -32.88
N ALA A 16 55.15 5.54 -33.32
CA ALA A 16 54.00 4.88 -32.69
C ALA A 16 53.53 3.67 -33.51
N ARG A 17 53.33 2.53 -32.84
CA ARG A 17 53.12 1.22 -33.47
C ARG A 17 51.69 1.01 -33.95
N ARG A 18 51.56 0.34 -35.11
CA ARG A 18 50.32 -0.27 -35.63
C ARG A 18 49.73 -1.23 -34.58
N LEU A 19 48.48 -1.00 -34.16
CA LEU A 19 47.72 -1.95 -33.36
C LEU A 19 46.40 -2.28 -34.07
N GLU A 20 46.28 -3.50 -34.59
CA GLU A 20 45.01 -4.07 -35.06
C GLU A 20 44.58 -5.22 -34.13
N ARG A 21 43.29 -5.19 -33.77
CA ARG A 21 42.41 -6.15 -33.08
C ARG A 21 41.49 -5.35 -32.13
N GLY A 22 40.19 -5.55 -32.07
CA GLY A 22 39.32 -6.45 -32.83
C GLY A 22 38.03 -6.70 -32.04
N ALA A 23 36.87 -6.43 -32.64
CA ALA A 23 35.51 -6.76 -32.20
C ALA A 23 35.23 -6.76 -30.67
N LEU A 24 34.66 -5.65 -30.17
CA LEU A 24 33.90 -5.69 -28.91
C LEU A 24 32.63 -6.52 -29.14
N ASN A 25 32.67 -7.78 -28.71
CA ASN A 25 31.63 -8.75 -28.96
C ASN A 25 30.43 -8.49 -28.03
N GLY A 26 29.50 -7.66 -28.51
CA GLY A 26 28.30 -7.22 -27.80
C GLY A 26 27.32 -8.36 -27.53
N ARG A 27 27.57 -9.15 -26.48
CA ARG A 27 26.57 -10.05 -25.91
C ARG A 27 25.54 -9.22 -25.16
N GLY A 28 24.52 -8.75 -25.89
CA GLY A 28 23.28 -8.25 -25.31
C GLY A 28 22.64 -9.35 -24.48
N VAL A 29 22.86 -9.32 -23.16
CA VAL A 29 22.20 -10.23 -22.23
C VAL A 29 20.70 -9.95 -22.27
N ARG A 30 19.89 -10.99 -22.08
CA ARG A 30 18.44 -11.01 -22.29
C ARG A 30 17.67 -10.30 -21.16
N GLU A 31 18.06 -9.08 -20.82
CA GLU A 31 17.46 -8.28 -19.74
C GLU A 31 16.08 -7.74 -20.12
N GLY A 32 15.78 -7.59 -21.41
CA GLY A 32 14.52 -7.05 -21.94
C GLY A 32 13.22 -7.56 -21.25
N PRO A 33 12.95 -8.87 -21.17
CA PRO A 33 11.75 -9.39 -20.51
C PRO A 33 11.72 -9.19 -18.99
N LEU A 34 12.87 -9.20 -18.32
CA LEU A 34 12.95 -8.90 -16.87
C LEU A 34 12.71 -7.42 -16.60
N LEU A 35 13.30 -6.54 -17.41
CA LEU A 35 13.02 -5.10 -17.37
C LEU A 35 11.55 -4.81 -17.65
N LEU A 36 10.93 -5.48 -18.63
CA LEU A 36 9.49 -5.32 -18.91
C LEU A 36 8.63 -5.82 -17.74
N LEU A 37 9.00 -6.93 -17.11
CA LEU A 37 8.25 -7.46 -15.96
C LEU A 37 8.35 -6.51 -14.76
N VAL A 38 9.55 -6.04 -14.42
CA VAL A 38 9.78 -5.05 -13.34
C VAL A 38 9.09 -3.72 -13.66
N LEU A 39 9.15 -3.26 -14.91
CA LEU A 39 8.45 -2.06 -15.35
C LEU A 39 6.92 -2.23 -15.28
N SER A 40 6.39 -3.39 -15.68
CA SER A 40 4.95 -3.67 -15.55
C SER A 40 4.52 -3.74 -14.09
N LEU A 41 5.29 -4.39 -13.21
CA LEU A 41 5.02 -4.41 -11.77
C LEU A 41 5.16 -3.01 -11.13
N ALA A 42 5.99 -2.13 -11.67
CA ALA A 42 6.09 -0.73 -11.24
C ALA A 42 4.96 0.17 -11.79
N LEU A 43 4.45 -0.11 -12.99
CA LEU A 43 3.34 0.64 -13.62
C LEU A 43 1.95 0.16 -13.18
N PHE A 44 1.81 -1.11 -12.79
CA PHE A 44 0.59 -1.71 -12.24
C PHE A 44 0.68 -1.94 -10.72
N GLY A 45 1.71 -1.40 -10.06
CA GLY A 45 2.07 -1.60 -8.66
C GLY A 45 1.16 -0.87 -7.66
N GLY A 46 -0.13 -1.19 -7.66
CA GLY A 46 -1.12 -0.55 -6.80
C GLY A 46 -2.37 -1.41 -6.60
N VAL A 47 -2.22 -2.54 -5.91
CA VAL A 47 -3.37 -3.34 -5.47
C VAL A 47 -4.08 -2.57 -4.34
N SER A 48 -5.10 -1.80 -4.69
CA SER A 48 -5.86 -0.95 -3.76
C SER A 48 -6.93 -1.70 -2.95
N CYS A 49 -7.24 -2.95 -3.30
CA CYS A 49 -8.11 -3.84 -2.52
C CYS A 49 -7.69 -5.30 -2.69
N PHE A 50 -8.04 -6.14 -1.71
CA PHE A 50 -7.98 -7.60 -1.82
C PHE A 50 -9.41 -8.14 -1.90
N SER A 51 -9.63 -9.16 -2.74
CA SER A 51 -10.91 -9.87 -2.79
C SER A 51 -10.97 -10.91 -1.68
N LEU A 52 -12.08 -10.96 -0.95
CA LEU A 52 -12.43 -12.09 -0.08
C LEU A 52 -13.59 -12.83 -0.73
N GLU A 53 -13.43 -14.14 -0.92
CA GLU A 53 -14.44 -15.03 -1.56
C GLU A 53 -15.72 -15.23 -0.71
N GLY A 54 -15.83 -14.55 0.43
CA GLY A 54 -16.97 -14.69 1.37
C GLY A 54 -17.03 -16.03 2.12
N SER A 55 -16.07 -16.93 1.90
CA SER A 55 -15.99 -18.19 2.66
C SER A 55 -15.59 -17.94 4.12
N GLN A 56 -15.94 -18.87 5.01
CA GLN A 56 -15.56 -18.81 6.44
C GLN A 56 -14.03 -18.84 6.67
N THR A 57 -13.25 -19.22 5.65
CA THR A 57 -11.78 -19.27 5.67
C THR A 57 -11.12 -18.10 4.94
N SER A 58 -11.89 -17.22 4.29
CA SER A 58 -11.38 -16.07 3.57
C SER A 58 -11.35 -14.84 4.48
N TYR A 59 -10.19 -14.57 5.08
CA TYR A 59 -9.96 -13.41 5.93
C TYR A 59 -8.55 -12.83 5.74
N ALA A 60 -8.38 -11.56 6.10
CA ALA A 60 -7.08 -10.91 6.23
C ALA A 60 -6.83 -10.56 7.69
N GLN A 61 -5.68 -10.94 8.24
CA GLN A 61 -5.29 -10.62 9.60
C GLN A 61 -4.28 -9.48 9.62
N PHE A 62 -4.61 -8.41 10.34
CA PHE A 62 -3.76 -7.24 10.53
C PHE A 62 -3.09 -7.27 11.90
N ARG A 63 -2.09 -6.40 12.11
CA ARG A 63 -1.51 -6.20 13.45
C ARG A 63 -2.56 -5.62 14.39
N LYS A 64 -2.47 -5.94 15.69
CA LYS A 64 -3.38 -5.42 16.71
C LYS A 64 -3.50 -3.89 16.62
N TRP A 65 -4.73 -3.41 16.47
CA TRP A 65 -5.05 -1.99 16.55
C TRP A 65 -5.05 -1.59 18.03
N ASN A 66 -4.25 -0.57 18.37
CA ASN A 66 -4.20 0.01 19.71
C ASN A 66 -4.75 1.45 19.64
N PRO A 67 -6.08 1.63 19.59
CA PRO A 67 -6.67 2.97 19.55
C PRO A 67 -6.42 3.71 20.85
N GLY A 68 -5.63 4.78 20.77
CA GLY A 68 -5.61 5.82 21.81
C GLY A 68 -6.87 6.69 21.75
N LEU A 69 -6.89 7.74 22.56
CA LEU A 69 -8.02 8.67 22.69
C LEU A 69 -8.46 9.33 21.36
N ASN A 70 -7.54 9.50 20.41
CA ASN A 70 -7.80 10.04 19.07
C ASN A 70 -7.74 8.96 17.97
N GLY A 71 -7.95 7.69 18.33
CA GLY A 71 -7.95 6.58 17.39
C GLY A 71 -9.04 6.71 16.31
N SER A 72 -8.70 6.38 15.07
CA SER A 72 -9.70 6.23 14.00
C SER A 72 -9.46 4.94 13.23
N LEU A 73 -10.55 4.35 12.76
CA LEU A 73 -10.58 3.16 11.92
C LEU A 73 -11.32 3.54 10.65
N GLU A 74 -10.71 3.30 9.50
CA GLU A 74 -11.30 3.61 8.19
C GLU A 74 -11.02 2.46 7.24
N PHE A 75 -12.06 2.01 6.52
CA PHE A 75 -11.94 1.02 5.47
C PHE A 75 -13.05 1.23 4.42
N GLU A 76 -12.85 0.67 3.24
CA GLU A 76 -13.82 0.69 2.14
C GLU A 76 -14.18 -0.75 1.79
N PHE A 77 -15.45 -1.00 1.49
CA PHE A 77 -15.94 -2.32 1.10
C PHE A 77 -16.90 -2.23 -0.09
N LYS A 78 -17.01 -3.33 -0.82
CA LYS A 78 -17.92 -3.51 -1.95
C LYS A 78 -18.39 -4.94 -1.97
N THR A 79 -19.69 -5.17 -1.99
CA THR A 79 -20.27 -6.53 -1.96
C THR A 79 -21.69 -6.54 -2.53
N GLU A 80 -22.12 -7.71 -2.97
CA GLU A 80 -23.52 -8.03 -3.33
C GLU A 80 -24.18 -8.92 -2.27
N SER A 81 -23.42 -9.39 -1.26
CA SER A 81 -23.98 -10.17 -0.15
C SER A 81 -24.59 -9.24 0.91
N PRO A 82 -25.90 -9.36 1.23
CA PRO A 82 -26.55 -8.55 2.25
C PRO A 82 -26.14 -8.92 3.69
N ASN A 83 -25.42 -10.02 3.88
CA ASN A 83 -24.95 -10.50 5.18
C ASN A 83 -23.47 -10.87 5.09
N GLY A 84 -22.67 -10.47 6.09
CA GLY A 84 -21.25 -10.82 6.15
C GLY A 84 -20.48 -10.01 7.19
N LEU A 85 -19.49 -10.64 7.82
CA LEU A 85 -18.55 -9.95 8.72
C LEU A 85 -17.56 -9.12 7.89
N LEU A 86 -17.39 -7.85 8.22
CA LEU A 86 -16.44 -6.95 7.55
C LEU A 86 -15.18 -6.73 8.39
N LEU A 87 -15.34 -6.59 9.71
CA LEU A 87 -14.22 -6.40 10.64
C LEU A 87 -14.58 -6.94 12.03
N TYR A 88 -13.60 -7.57 12.68
CA TYR A 88 -13.66 -7.99 14.07
C TYR A 88 -12.31 -7.76 14.75
N THR A 89 -12.32 -7.26 15.97
CA THR A 89 -11.16 -7.24 16.88
C THR A 89 -11.65 -7.32 18.32
N ASP A 90 -10.86 -7.95 19.19
CA ASP A 90 -11.11 -8.02 20.62
C ASP A 90 -9.82 -7.90 21.44
N ASP A 91 -9.96 -7.99 22.76
CA ASP A 91 -8.86 -8.01 23.74
C ASP A 91 -8.18 -9.39 23.90
N GLY A 92 -8.56 -10.40 23.12
CA GLY A 92 -8.28 -11.82 23.38
C GLY A 92 -9.50 -12.64 23.81
N GLY A 93 -10.70 -12.07 23.73
CA GLY A 93 -11.98 -12.76 23.98
C GLY A 93 -12.50 -12.66 25.41
N THR A 94 -12.06 -11.65 26.17
CA THR A 94 -12.37 -11.50 27.60
C THR A 94 -13.56 -10.57 27.83
N TYR A 95 -13.48 -9.31 27.39
CA TYR A 95 -14.53 -8.31 27.61
C TYR A 95 -14.71 -7.35 26.44
N ASP A 96 -13.63 -6.75 25.94
CA ASP A 96 -13.71 -5.66 24.97
C ASP A 96 -13.63 -6.18 23.53
N PHE A 97 -14.57 -5.75 22.68
CA PHE A 97 -14.66 -6.15 21.28
C PHE A 97 -15.25 -5.05 20.40
N PHE A 98 -14.94 -5.09 19.12
CA PHE A 98 -15.47 -4.20 18.08
C PHE A 98 -15.76 -5.02 16.81
N GLU A 99 -17.04 -5.20 16.49
CA GLU A 99 -17.55 -5.99 15.35
C GLU A 99 -18.30 -5.08 14.38
N VAL A 100 -17.92 -5.10 13.10
CA VAL A 100 -18.66 -4.45 12.00
C VAL A 100 -19.06 -5.50 10.99
N LYS A 101 -20.36 -5.56 10.67
CA LYS A 101 -20.92 -6.51 9.69
C LYS A 101 -22.09 -5.92 8.92
N LEU A 102 -22.45 -6.56 7.81
CA LEU A 102 -23.74 -6.36 7.17
C LEU A 102 -24.79 -7.33 7.76
N VAL A 103 -25.99 -6.81 7.97
CA VAL A 103 -27.21 -7.57 8.26
C VAL A 103 -28.31 -7.01 7.38
N GLU A 104 -28.86 -7.84 6.49
CA GLU A 104 -29.93 -7.44 5.55
C GLU A 104 -29.61 -6.16 4.75
N GLY A 105 -28.35 -6.00 4.34
CA GLY A 105 -27.87 -4.84 3.59
C GLY A 105 -27.64 -3.57 4.43
N ALA A 106 -27.91 -3.59 5.74
CA ALA A 106 -27.58 -2.48 6.65
C ALA A 106 -26.27 -2.74 7.41
N LEU A 107 -25.49 -1.70 7.67
CA LEU A 107 -24.25 -1.80 8.44
C LEU A 107 -24.58 -1.88 9.93
N ARG A 108 -24.19 -2.96 10.60
CA ARG A 108 -24.34 -3.14 12.05
C ARG A 108 -22.98 -3.14 12.72
N LEU A 109 -22.78 -2.19 13.61
CA LEU A 109 -21.67 -2.10 14.56
C LEU A 109 -22.15 -2.66 15.91
N ARG A 110 -21.44 -3.65 16.47
CA ARG A 110 -21.58 -4.06 17.88
C ARG A 110 -20.24 -3.89 18.58
N PHE A 111 -20.23 -3.27 19.76
CA PHE A 111 -19.00 -3.07 20.52
C PHE A 111 -19.22 -3.20 22.02
N ASN A 112 -18.18 -3.58 22.75
CA ASN A 112 -18.06 -3.42 24.19
C ASN A 112 -16.69 -2.81 24.51
N LEU A 113 -16.68 -1.81 25.38
CA LEU A 113 -15.50 -1.03 25.79
C LEU A 113 -15.63 -0.75 27.30
N GLY A 114 -15.72 -1.81 28.11
CA GLY A 114 -15.99 -1.78 29.55
C GLY A 114 -17.43 -1.43 29.98
N GLY A 115 -18.19 -0.68 29.17
CA GLY A 115 -19.54 -0.20 29.52
C GLY A 115 -20.72 -1.17 29.27
N GLY A 116 -20.45 -2.38 28.79
CA GLY A 116 -21.47 -3.33 28.30
C GLY A 116 -21.74 -3.17 26.80
N ALA A 117 -22.27 -4.24 26.20
CA ALA A 117 -22.42 -4.33 24.74
C ALA A 117 -23.44 -3.33 24.17
N GLN A 118 -23.00 -2.50 23.22
CA GLN A 118 -23.81 -1.54 22.48
C GLN A 118 -23.99 -1.98 21.02
N ILE A 119 -25.09 -1.60 20.39
CA ILE A 119 -25.39 -1.85 18.97
C ILE A 119 -25.80 -0.55 18.29
N LEU A 120 -25.18 -0.25 17.15
CA LEU A 120 -25.59 0.79 16.21
C LEU A 120 -25.85 0.15 14.84
N THR A 121 -26.93 0.55 14.18
CA THR A 121 -27.22 0.15 12.79
C THR A 121 -27.36 1.40 11.92
N VAL A 122 -26.71 1.43 10.75
CA VAL A 122 -26.62 2.59 9.86
C VAL A 122 -26.84 2.17 8.41
N GLY A 123 -27.61 2.98 7.68
CA GLY A 123 -27.86 2.78 6.26
C GLY A 123 -28.80 1.60 5.96
N ARG A 124 -28.93 1.32 4.67
CA ARG A 124 -29.64 0.20 4.06
C ARG A 124 -29.07 -0.01 2.66
N ASP A 125 -29.34 -1.15 2.05
CA ASP A 125 -28.99 -1.44 0.66
C ASP A 125 -27.48 -1.28 0.34
N LEU A 126 -26.60 -1.44 1.34
CA LEU A 126 -25.14 -1.31 1.21
C LEU A 126 -24.46 -2.54 0.57
N SER A 127 -25.27 -3.50 0.11
CA SER A 127 -24.86 -4.67 -0.67
C SER A 127 -25.30 -4.53 -2.13
N ASP A 128 -25.15 -3.34 -2.69
CA ASP A 128 -25.57 -2.93 -4.04
C ASP A 128 -24.46 -3.09 -5.10
N GLY A 129 -23.32 -3.68 -4.74
CA GLY A 129 -22.17 -3.83 -5.63
C GLY A 129 -21.31 -2.58 -5.81
N HIS A 130 -21.61 -1.47 -5.12
CA HIS A 130 -20.80 -0.24 -5.13
C HIS A 130 -19.82 -0.15 -3.94
N TRP A 131 -18.90 0.80 -4.01
CA TRP A 131 -17.94 1.07 -2.93
C TRP A 131 -18.55 1.94 -1.84
N HIS A 132 -18.49 1.45 -0.60
CA HIS A 132 -18.96 2.14 0.60
C HIS A 132 -17.79 2.39 1.56
N LYS A 133 -17.72 3.59 2.13
CA LYS A 133 -16.65 4.01 3.05
C LYS A 133 -17.14 4.01 4.49
N VAL A 134 -16.52 3.20 5.34
CA VAL A 134 -16.80 3.13 6.78
C VAL A 134 -15.70 3.89 7.52
N ARG A 135 -16.10 4.81 8.39
CA ARG A 135 -15.18 5.54 9.26
C ARG A 135 -15.70 5.59 10.69
N SER A 136 -14.92 5.07 11.62
CA SER A 136 -15.09 5.25 13.06
C SER A 136 -14.01 6.18 13.60
N ARG A 137 -14.36 7.02 14.58
CA ARG A 137 -13.40 7.78 15.40
C ARG A 137 -13.80 7.63 16.85
N SER A 138 -12.84 7.50 17.74
CA SER A 138 -13.04 7.76 19.16
C SER A 138 -13.54 9.20 19.34
N PHE A 139 -14.58 9.38 20.15
CA PHE A 139 -15.08 10.69 20.57
C PHE A 139 -15.14 10.71 22.08
N PHE A 140 -14.73 11.83 22.68
CA PHE A 140 -14.99 12.07 24.09
C PHE A 140 -16.48 12.37 24.25
N ILE A 141 -17.14 11.59 25.11
CA ILE A 141 -18.45 11.95 25.65
C ILE A 141 -18.16 12.68 26.97
N ASP A 142 -18.55 13.94 27.07
CA ASP A 142 -18.45 14.65 28.35
C ASP A 142 -19.46 14.13 29.38
N GLU A 143 -19.33 14.54 30.64
CA GLU A 143 -20.24 14.14 31.73
C GLU A 143 -21.72 14.57 31.50
N ARG A 144 -21.99 15.33 30.43
CA ARG A 144 -23.33 15.80 30.04
C ARG A 144 -23.90 15.03 28.84
N GLY A 145 -23.19 14.02 28.34
CA GLY A 145 -23.59 13.24 27.17
C GLY A 145 -23.28 13.91 25.83
N THR A 146 -22.53 15.02 25.83
CA THR A 146 -22.19 15.76 24.62
C THR A 146 -20.97 15.13 23.96
N THR A 147 -21.10 14.72 22.69
CA THR A 147 -19.97 14.25 21.89
C THR A 147 -19.15 15.42 21.38
N SER A 148 -17.98 15.68 21.97
CA SER A 148 -17.06 16.71 21.49
C SER A 148 -15.98 16.09 20.58
N ILE A 149 -16.02 16.43 19.29
CA ILE A 149 -14.92 16.14 18.36
C ILE A 149 -13.89 17.25 18.53
N HIS A 150 -12.86 17.02 19.33
CA HIS A 150 -11.71 17.92 19.38
C HIS A 150 -10.87 17.79 18.10
N PRO A 151 -10.67 18.87 17.32
CA PRO A 151 -9.57 18.93 16.38
C PRO A 151 -8.27 19.07 17.17
N GLY A 152 -7.29 18.21 16.86
CA GLY A 152 -5.89 18.38 17.24
C GLY A 152 -5.11 19.07 16.12
#